data_AF-A0A9E3RJU4-F1
#
_entry.id   AF-A0A9E3RJU4-F1
#
_cell.length_a   1.000
_cell.length_b   1.000
_cell.length_c   1.000
_cell.angle_alpha   90.00
_cell.angle_beta   90.00
_cell.angle_gamma   90.00
#
_symmetry.space_group_name_H-M   'P 1'
#
loop_
_entity.id
_entity.type
_entity.pdbx_description
1 polymer ?
#
loop_
_entity_poly.entity_id
_entity_poly.type
_entity_poly.pdbx_seq_one_letter_code
_entity_poly.pdbx_strand_id
1 'polypeptide(L)'
;MKKIVNILFLFVLVVSISSCNKEEYKAPVSNTVNMAGRWYIELYGDDNANGSIDPDEDFLVYSYHDLGEWYISTSNTADNGTDSLILSERYFSNASLSLFPWFVRAKLPIDYSNLKFKPATVNNLLAFNDVDSVFETITLHQGLILKNAATLPSGAKGDSIFLDLEFSQDAGYHYLLAGHRDSGFPEDQH
;
A
#
# COMPACT_ATOMS: atom_id res chain seq x y z
N MET A 1 -21.69 65.04 -1.31
CA MET A 1 -22.35 63.75 -1.01
C MET A 1 -22.42 62.80 -2.22
N LYS A 2 -23.08 63.16 -3.34
CA LYS A 2 -23.18 62.29 -4.53
C LYS A 2 -21.82 61.78 -5.09
N LYS A 3 -20.78 62.62 -5.08
CA LYS A 3 -19.43 62.23 -5.52
C LYS A 3 -18.74 61.20 -4.61
N ILE A 4 -19.00 61.26 -3.30
CA ILE A 4 -18.44 60.31 -2.32
C ILE A 4 -19.17 58.97 -2.41
N VAL A 5 -20.48 58.99 -2.60
CA VAL A 5 -21.30 57.78 -2.82
C VAL A 5 -20.86 57.05 -4.09
N ASN A 6 -20.59 57.77 -5.18
CA ASN A 6 -20.12 57.15 -6.43
C ASN A 6 -18.70 56.56 -6.31
N ILE A 7 -17.80 57.18 -5.55
CA ILE A 7 -16.46 56.64 -5.29
C ILE A 7 -16.53 55.38 -4.42
N LEU A 8 -17.39 55.38 -3.41
CA LEU A 8 -17.60 54.22 -2.55
C LEU A 8 -18.20 53.04 -3.34
N PHE A 9 -19.14 53.32 -4.24
CA PHE A 9 -19.75 52.31 -5.11
C PHE A 9 -18.74 51.71 -6.08
N LEU A 10 -17.85 52.52 -6.64
CA LEU A 10 -16.77 52.06 -7.52
C LEU A 10 -15.74 51.21 -6.77
N PHE A 11 -15.42 51.57 -5.53
CA PHE A 11 -14.51 50.80 -4.68
C PHE A 11 -15.08 49.43 -4.31
N VAL A 12 -16.37 49.36 -3.95
CA VAL A 12 -17.07 48.09 -3.71
C VAL A 12 -17.07 47.21 -4.95
N LEU A 13 -17.32 47.79 -6.14
CA LEU A 13 -17.35 47.06 -7.41
C LEU A 13 -15.97 46.44 -7.74
N VAL A 14 -14.87 47.17 -7.49
CA VAL A 14 -13.50 46.69 -7.75
C VAL A 14 -13.08 45.58 -6.77
N VAL A 15 -13.48 45.65 -5.50
CA VAL A 15 -13.17 44.60 -4.51
C VAL A 15 -13.93 43.30 -4.81
N SER A 16 -15.15 43.38 -5.36
CA SER A 16 -15.93 42.19 -5.71
C SER A 16 -15.33 41.34 -6.85
N ILE A 17 -14.49 41.92 -7.72
CA ILE A 17 -13.85 41.20 -8.85
C ILE A 17 -12.57 40.45 -8.42
N SER A 18 -12.03 40.71 -7.23
CA SER A 18 -10.82 40.06 -6.70
C SER A 18 -11.11 38.80 -5.87
N SER A 19 -12.38 38.41 -5.66
CA SER A 19 -12.73 37.23 -4.83
C SER A 19 -12.73 35.90 -5.58
N CYS A 20 -12.38 35.88 -6.87
CA CYS A 20 -12.09 34.64 -7.58
C CYS A 20 -10.76 34.07 -7.07
N ASN A 21 -10.82 33.18 -6.08
CA ASN A 21 -9.69 32.32 -5.72
C ASN A 21 -9.30 31.52 -6.97
N LYS A 22 -8.18 31.92 -7.60
CA LYS A 22 -7.58 31.23 -8.76
C LYS A 22 -6.77 30.01 -8.35
N GLU A 23 -6.74 29.69 -7.05
CA GLU A 23 -6.02 28.53 -6.58
C GLU A 23 -6.76 27.27 -7.00
N GLU A 24 -6.11 26.51 -7.87
CA GLU A 24 -6.55 25.19 -8.28
C GLU A 24 -6.71 24.32 -7.02
N TYR A 25 -7.87 23.68 -6.88
CA TYR A 25 -8.13 22.79 -5.76
C TYR A 25 -7.10 21.66 -5.75
N LYS A 26 -6.31 21.58 -4.68
CA LYS A 26 -5.40 20.48 -4.42
C LYS A 26 -6.04 19.56 -3.39
N ALA A 27 -6.43 18.36 -3.83
CA ALA A 27 -6.89 17.34 -2.91
C ALA A 27 -5.80 17.06 -1.86
N PRO A 28 -6.16 16.97 -0.56
CA PRO A 28 -5.18 16.56 0.44
C PRO A 28 -4.71 15.14 0.12
N VAL A 29 -3.39 14.93 0.19
CA VAL A 29 -2.75 13.64 -0.04
C VAL A 29 -2.04 13.18 1.23
N SER A 30 -1.99 11.86 1.45
CA SER A 30 -1.23 11.31 2.57
C SER A 30 0.27 11.51 2.35
N ASN A 31 1.03 11.55 3.43
CA ASN A 31 2.47 11.77 3.37
C ASN A 31 3.22 10.58 2.74
N THR A 32 2.57 9.42 2.66
CA THR A 32 3.10 8.19 2.07
C THR A 32 2.39 7.77 0.78
N VAL A 33 1.68 8.70 0.13
CA VAL A 33 0.82 8.43 -1.05
C VAL A 33 1.50 7.62 -2.15
N ASN A 34 2.81 7.78 -2.37
CA ASN A 34 3.52 7.04 -3.42
C ASN A 34 3.76 5.57 -3.11
N MET A 35 3.65 5.18 -1.84
CA MET A 35 3.78 3.80 -1.37
C MET A 35 2.46 3.22 -0.86
N ALA A 36 1.44 4.05 -0.60
CA ALA A 36 0.10 3.60 -0.29
C ALA A 36 -0.65 3.16 -1.56
N GLY A 37 -1.54 2.18 -1.44
CA GLY A 37 -2.31 1.65 -2.56
C GLY A 37 -2.87 0.25 -2.33
N ARG A 38 -3.68 -0.17 -3.30
CA ARG A 38 -4.16 -1.54 -3.49
C ARG A 38 -3.25 -2.23 -4.52
N TRP A 39 -2.91 -3.48 -4.26
CA TRP A 39 -1.94 -4.24 -5.05
C TRP A 39 -2.48 -5.65 -5.33
N TYR A 40 -2.54 -6.01 -6.61
CA TYR A 40 -2.70 -7.40 -7.03
C TYR A 40 -1.34 -8.10 -6.87
N ILE A 41 -1.31 -9.22 -6.16
CA ILE A 41 -0.07 -9.88 -5.71
C ILE A 41 -0.03 -11.30 -6.26
N GLU A 42 1.15 -11.89 -6.34
CA GLU A 42 1.44 -13.31 -6.45
C GLU A 42 2.25 -13.72 -5.22
N LEU A 43 1.95 -14.89 -4.66
CA LEU A 43 2.58 -15.40 -3.45
C LEU A 43 3.44 -16.58 -3.84
N TYR A 44 4.72 -16.49 -3.53
CA TYR A 44 5.69 -17.56 -3.73
C TYR A 44 6.19 -18.06 -2.38
N GLY A 45 6.40 -19.37 -2.31
CA GLY A 45 7.15 -20.00 -1.26
C GLY A 45 8.62 -20.05 -1.65
N ASP A 46 9.48 -19.52 -0.78
CA ASP A 46 10.94 -19.50 -0.94
C ASP A 46 11.57 -20.43 0.09
N ASP A 47 11.78 -21.69 -0.32
CA ASP A 47 12.32 -22.76 0.54
C ASP A 47 13.79 -22.56 0.86
N ASN A 48 14.53 -21.82 0.02
CA ASN A 48 15.96 -21.57 0.21
C ASN A 48 16.23 -20.27 1.00
N ALA A 49 15.19 -19.48 1.27
CA ALA A 49 15.20 -18.25 2.05
C ALA A 49 16.19 -17.20 1.51
N ASN A 50 16.34 -17.10 0.18
CA ASN A 50 17.27 -16.17 -0.45
C ASN A 50 16.64 -14.79 -0.75
N GLY A 51 15.31 -14.65 -0.61
CA GLY A 51 14.58 -13.42 -0.80
C GLY A 51 14.40 -13.01 -2.26
N SER A 52 14.57 -13.92 -3.22
CA SER A 52 14.53 -13.66 -4.65
C SER A 52 13.74 -14.74 -5.37
N ILE A 53 12.73 -14.32 -6.13
CA ILE A 53 11.91 -15.24 -6.91
C ILE A 53 12.77 -15.91 -7.99
N ASP A 54 12.98 -17.22 -7.86
CA ASP A 54 13.56 -18.10 -8.87
C ASP A 54 12.50 -19.09 -9.37
N PRO A 55 12.07 -19.03 -10.64
CA PRO A 55 11.02 -19.91 -11.16
C PRO A 55 11.43 -21.39 -11.22
N ASP A 56 12.72 -21.72 -11.10
CA ASP A 56 13.20 -23.10 -11.11
C ASP A 56 13.27 -23.71 -9.69
N GLU A 57 13.34 -22.87 -8.65
CA GLU A 57 13.47 -23.31 -7.24
C GLU A 57 12.25 -22.97 -6.38
N ASP A 58 11.62 -21.81 -6.61
CA ASP A 58 10.47 -21.33 -5.84
C ASP A 58 9.16 -21.79 -6.47
N PHE A 59 8.16 -22.04 -5.62
CA PHE A 59 6.85 -22.42 -6.10
C PHE A 59 5.84 -21.29 -5.91
N LEU A 60 5.06 -21.05 -6.97
CA LEU A 60 3.89 -20.19 -6.91
C LEU A 60 2.82 -20.88 -6.02
N VAL A 61 2.54 -20.27 -4.87
CA VAL A 61 1.49 -20.71 -3.95
C VAL A 61 0.12 -20.28 -4.49
N TYR A 62 0.01 -19.00 -4.84
CA TYR A 62 -1.21 -18.38 -5.35
C TYR A 62 -0.88 -17.30 -6.38
N SER A 63 -1.62 -17.27 -7.48
CA SER A 63 -1.68 -16.11 -8.36
C SER A 63 -2.99 -15.38 -8.23
N TYR A 64 -2.97 -14.05 -8.40
CA TYR A 64 -4.18 -13.24 -8.52
C TYR A 64 -5.05 -13.67 -9.71
N HIS A 65 -4.48 -14.37 -10.70
CA HIS A 65 -5.24 -14.95 -11.81
C HIS A 65 -6.19 -16.09 -11.38
N ASP A 66 -5.87 -16.80 -10.30
CA ASP A 66 -6.65 -17.95 -9.83
C ASP A 66 -7.82 -17.53 -8.92
N LEU A 67 -7.73 -16.33 -8.35
CA LEU A 67 -8.55 -15.88 -7.25
C LEU A 67 -9.07 -14.49 -7.57
N GLY A 68 -10.33 -14.44 -8.02
CA GLY A 68 -10.99 -13.19 -8.34
C GLY A 68 -10.87 -12.17 -7.20
N GLU A 69 -10.35 -11.00 -7.53
CA GLU A 69 -10.12 -9.85 -6.69
C GLU A 69 -9.18 -10.05 -5.47
N TRP A 70 -8.09 -10.79 -5.65
CA TRP A 70 -7.04 -10.88 -4.63
C TRP A 70 -6.15 -9.62 -4.58
N TYR A 71 -6.09 -8.97 -3.41
CA TYR A 71 -5.14 -7.89 -3.20
C TYR A 71 -4.66 -7.78 -1.75
N ILE A 72 -3.47 -7.18 -1.60
CA ILE A 72 -3.06 -6.52 -0.36
C ILE A 72 -3.25 -5.02 -0.49
N SER A 73 -3.25 -4.35 0.65
CA SER A 73 -3.30 -2.90 0.74
C SER A 73 -2.16 -2.39 1.61
N THR A 74 -1.66 -1.23 1.22
CA THR A 74 -0.72 -0.43 1.99
C THR A 74 -1.35 0.94 2.21
N SER A 75 -1.31 1.45 3.43
CA SER A 75 -1.92 2.75 3.75
C SER A 75 -1.09 3.54 4.76
N ASN A 76 -1.27 4.86 4.78
CA ASN A 76 -0.67 5.68 5.83
C ASN A 76 -1.20 5.27 7.20
N THR A 77 -0.36 5.46 8.19
CA THR A 77 -0.75 5.39 9.60
C THR A 77 -1.62 6.58 9.97
N ALA A 78 -2.33 6.48 11.11
CA ALA A 78 -3.24 7.53 11.57
C ALA A 78 -2.53 8.85 11.92
N ASP A 79 -1.26 8.78 12.32
CA ASP A 79 -0.38 9.95 12.54
C ASP A 79 0.11 10.59 11.22
N ASN A 80 -0.14 9.94 10.07
CA ASN A 80 0.28 10.36 8.74
C ASN A 80 1.80 10.67 8.67
N GLY A 81 2.61 9.90 9.39
CA GLY A 81 4.07 9.96 9.29
C GLY A 81 4.60 9.45 7.94
N THR A 82 5.90 9.64 7.68
CA THR A 82 6.61 9.10 6.50
C THR A 82 7.54 7.94 6.86
N ASP A 83 7.50 7.48 8.09
CA ASP A 83 8.40 6.46 8.64
C ASP A 83 7.82 5.05 8.55
N SER A 84 6.53 4.92 8.27
CA SER A 84 5.82 3.65 8.30
C SER A 84 4.54 3.63 7.46
N LEU A 85 4.09 2.42 7.14
CA LEU A 85 2.81 2.11 6.48
C LEU A 85 2.10 0.98 7.23
N ILE A 86 0.79 0.90 7.10
CA ILE A 86 0.04 -0.31 7.43
C ILE A 86 0.01 -1.19 6.19
N LEU A 87 0.55 -2.41 6.30
CA LEU A 87 0.26 -3.52 5.40
C LEU A 87 -0.99 -4.22 5.93
N SER A 88 -1.97 -4.48 5.07
CA SER A 88 -3.16 -5.25 5.42
C SER A 88 -3.61 -6.06 4.22
N GLU A 89 -3.95 -7.32 4.44
CA GLU A 89 -4.74 -8.06 3.46
C GLU A 89 -6.20 -7.60 3.44
N ARG A 90 -6.94 -8.05 2.42
CA ARG A 90 -8.36 -7.74 2.20
C ARG A 90 -9.30 -8.37 3.24
N TYR A 91 -9.21 -9.68 3.49
CA TYR A 91 -10.22 -10.45 4.21
C TYR A 91 -9.77 -10.90 5.61
N PHE A 92 -9.34 -9.95 6.45
CA PHE A 92 -8.90 -10.22 7.82
C PHE A 92 -9.96 -10.82 8.78
N SER A 93 -11.22 -10.94 8.34
CA SER A 93 -12.34 -11.42 9.17
C SER A 93 -13.00 -12.70 8.67
N ASN A 94 -12.53 -13.29 7.57
CA ASN A 94 -13.08 -14.54 7.05
C ASN A 94 -11.94 -15.50 6.71
N ALA A 95 -11.72 -16.47 7.60
CA ALA A 95 -10.58 -17.35 7.45
C ALA A 95 -10.65 -18.31 6.27
N SER A 96 -11.85 -18.61 5.78
CA SER A 96 -12.02 -19.39 4.56
C SER A 96 -11.68 -18.63 3.29
N LEU A 97 -11.41 -17.32 3.39
CA LEU A 97 -11.01 -16.43 2.29
C LEU A 97 -9.60 -15.83 2.51
N SER A 98 -8.86 -16.32 3.52
CA SER A 98 -7.45 -15.99 3.73
C SER A 98 -6.60 -16.65 2.65
N LEU A 99 -5.58 -15.94 2.19
CA LEU A 99 -4.62 -16.44 1.21
C LEU A 99 -3.22 -16.60 1.78
N PHE A 100 -2.99 -16.03 2.95
CA PHE A 100 -1.85 -16.37 3.74
C PHE A 100 -2.15 -17.60 4.58
N PRO A 101 -1.14 -18.42 4.88
CA PRO A 101 -1.26 -19.37 5.98
C PRO A 101 -1.61 -18.64 7.30
N TRP A 102 -1.26 -17.35 7.43
CA TRP A 102 -1.63 -16.48 8.57
C TRP A 102 -2.02 -15.07 8.14
N PHE A 103 -3.15 -14.56 8.65
CA PHE A 103 -3.63 -13.22 8.31
C PHE A 103 -2.57 -12.14 8.54
N VAL A 104 -2.53 -11.11 7.70
CA VAL A 104 -1.53 -10.03 7.79
C VAL A 104 -2.21 -8.69 8.06
N ARG A 105 -1.89 -8.11 9.21
CA ARG A 105 -1.93 -6.66 9.40
C ARG A 105 -0.74 -6.21 10.24
N ALA A 106 0.10 -5.36 9.69
CA ALA A 106 1.31 -4.92 10.39
C ALA A 106 1.67 -3.48 10.05
N LYS A 107 2.25 -2.77 11.02
CA LYS A 107 2.88 -1.46 10.81
C LYS A 107 4.32 -1.70 10.36
N LEU A 108 4.60 -1.58 9.07
CA LEU A 108 5.93 -1.79 8.51
C LEU A 108 6.71 -0.48 8.44
N PRO A 109 7.99 -0.45 8.89
CA PRO A 109 8.84 0.72 8.73
C PRO A 109 9.25 0.88 7.26
N ILE A 110 9.39 2.12 6.80
CA ILE A 110 9.74 2.44 5.42
C ILE A 110 10.88 3.45 5.32
N ASP A 111 11.54 3.43 4.16
CA ASP A 111 12.27 4.54 3.60
C ASP A 111 11.47 5.10 2.43
N TYR A 112 10.67 6.14 2.73
CA TYR A 112 9.79 6.75 1.73
C TYR A 112 10.56 7.37 0.55
N SER A 113 11.77 7.89 0.80
CA SER A 113 12.57 8.54 -0.25
C SER A 113 13.05 7.56 -1.31
N ASN A 114 13.34 6.32 -0.89
CA ASN A 114 13.82 5.25 -1.76
C ASN A 114 12.73 4.25 -2.14
N LEU A 115 11.48 4.46 -1.72
CA LEU A 115 10.36 3.55 -1.91
C LEU A 115 10.65 2.13 -1.42
N LYS A 116 11.35 2.02 -0.28
CA LYS A 116 11.73 0.74 0.32
C LYS A 116 11.00 0.49 1.63
N PHE A 117 10.71 -0.77 1.90
CA PHE A 117 10.36 -1.21 3.25
C PHE A 117 11.65 -1.59 3.98
N LYS A 118 11.78 -1.17 5.24
CA LYS A 118 12.99 -1.40 6.04
C LYS A 118 12.88 -2.76 6.73
N PRO A 119 13.95 -3.57 6.75
CA PRO A 119 13.93 -4.84 7.45
C PRO A 119 13.57 -4.65 8.92
N ALA A 120 12.62 -5.44 9.43
CA ALA A 120 12.13 -5.36 10.81
C ALA A 120 11.25 -6.55 11.19
N THR A 121 11.29 -6.91 12.48
CA THR A 121 10.29 -7.79 13.09
C THR A 121 9.25 -6.95 13.82
N VAL A 122 7.98 -7.14 13.50
CA VAL A 122 6.85 -6.36 14.02
C VAL A 122 5.68 -7.26 14.41
N ASN A 123 4.81 -6.76 15.29
CA ASN A 123 3.60 -7.48 15.67
C ASN A 123 2.63 -7.62 14.48
N ASN A 124 2.09 -8.82 14.32
CA ASN A 124 0.92 -9.06 13.49
C ASN A 124 -0.34 -8.70 14.27
N LEU A 125 -0.94 -7.56 13.96
CA LEU A 125 -2.07 -6.96 14.67
C LEU A 125 -3.37 -7.80 14.59
N LEU A 126 -3.39 -8.89 13.83
CA LEU A 126 -4.53 -9.82 13.72
C LEU A 126 -4.30 -11.14 14.47
N ALA A 127 -3.07 -11.47 14.85
CA ALA A 127 -2.70 -12.75 15.43
C ALA A 127 -2.30 -12.58 16.90
N PHE A 128 -3.28 -12.31 17.75
CA PHE A 128 -3.09 -12.27 19.19
C PHE A 128 -3.28 -13.68 19.79
N ASN A 129 -2.28 -14.17 20.51
CA ASN A 129 -2.36 -15.40 21.28
C ASN A 129 -2.86 -15.06 22.69
N ASP A 130 -4.12 -15.41 22.97
CA ASP A 130 -4.76 -15.16 24.27
C ASP A 130 -4.13 -15.95 25.43
N VAL A 131 -3.48 -17.10 25.15
CA VAL A 131 -2.86 -17.95 26.18
C VAL A 131 -1.59 -17.29 26.71
N ASP A 132 -0.74 -16.82 25.80
CA ASP A 132 0.55 -16.22 26.13
C ASP A 132 0.48 -14.69 26.24
N SER A 133 -0.67 -14.09 25.90
CA SER A 133 -0.93 -12.64 25.88
C SER A 133 0.07 -11.86 25.02
N VAL A 134 0.48 -12.44 23.89
CA VAL A 134 1.42 -11.84 22.94
C VAL A 134 0.85 -11.88 21.52
N PHE A 135 1.30 -10.95 20.67
CA PHE A 135 1.07 -11.06 19.24
C PHE A 135 2.12 -11.97 18.61
N GLU A 136 1.71 -12.79 17.66
CA GLU A 136 2.62 -13.38 16.68
C GLU A 136 3.28 -12.26 15.87
N THR A 137 4.45 -12.53 15.31
CA THR A 137 5.26 -11.52 14.63
C THR A 137 5.46 -11.82 13.17
N ILE A 138 5.65 -10.76 12.39
CA ILE A 138 6.09 -10.82 11.00
C ILE A 138 7.47 -10.20 10.94
N THR A 139 8.42 -10.94 10.37
CA THR A 139 9.73 -10.41 10.00
C THR A 139 9.70 -10.05 8.52
N LEU A 140 9.88 -8.76 8.24
CA LEU A 140 10.15 -8.27 6.89
C LEU A 140 11.67 -8.29 6.68
N HIS A 141 12.12 -9.05 5.70
CA HIS A 141 13.54 -9.14 5.34
C HIS A 141 13.94 -8.07 4.34
N GLN A 142 13.08 -7.83 3.34
CA GLN A 142 13.24 -6.75 2.39
C GLN A 142 11.93 -6.42 1.68
N GLY A 143 11.86 -5.22 1.11
CA GLY A 143 10.74 -4.86 0.27
C GLY A 143 10.97 -3.55 -0.46
N LEU A 144 10.33 -3.39 -1.62
CA LEU A 144 10.48 -2.22 -2.45
C LEU A 144 9.27 -2.01 -3.38
N ILE A 145 9.08 -0.78 -3.80
CA ILE A 145 8.14 -0.39 -4.86
C ILE A 145 8.93 0.21 -6.02
N LEU A 146 8.71 -0.31 -7.23
CA LEU A 146 9.28 0.26 -8.45
C LEU A 146 8.19 0.98 -9.23
N LYS A 147 8.43 2.25 -9.54
CA LYS A 147 7.51 3.04 -10.35
C LYS A 147 7.52 2.58 -11.81
N ASN A 148 6.33 2.40 -12.40
CA ASN A 148 6.15 2.05 -13.81
C ASN A 148 6.91 0.79 -14.29
N ALA A 149 7.19 -0.16 -13.38
CA ALA A 149 7.96 -1.36 -13.70
C ALA A 149 7.08 -2.54 -14.15
N ALA A 150 5.84 -2.63 -13.65
CA ALA A 150 4.91 -3.67 -14.05
C ALA A 150 4.30 -3.39 -15.43
N THR A 151 3.99 -4.45 -16.17
CA THR A 151 3.12 -4.39 -17.35
C THR A 151 1.78 -4.97 -16.94
N LEU A 152 0.73 -4.16 -17.04
CA LEU A 152 -0.64 -4.53 -16.67
C LEU A 152 -1.29 -5.40 -17.75
N PRO A 153 -2.39 -6.10 -17.46
CA PRO A 153 -3.12 -6.90 -18.46
C PRO A 153 -3.52 -6.12 -19.72
N SER A 154 -3.89 -4.84 -19.58
CA SER A 154 -4.16 -3.93 -20.70
C SER A 154 -2.93 -3.57 -21.56
N GLY A 155 -1.72 -3.94 -21.12
CA GLY A 155 -0.45 -3.54 -21.71
C GLY A 155 0.08 -2.19 -21.22
N ALA A 156 -0.67 -1.48 -20.37
CA ALA A 156 -0.22 -0.25 -19.74
C ALA A 156 0.91 -0.52 -18.72
N LYS A 157 1.63 0.54 -18.33
CA LYS A 157 2.64 0.46 -17.26
C LYS A 157 2.02 0.82 -15.92
N GLY A 158 2.39 0.07 -14.88
CA GLY A 158 1.97 0.28 -13.49
C GLY A 158 3.15 0.16 -12.52
N ASP A 159 2.92 0.59 -11.28
CA ASP A 159 3.90 0.36 -10.21
C ASP A 159 3.94 -1.13 -9.84
N SER A 160 5.13 -1.66 -9.52
CA SER A 160 5.27 -2.98 -8.91
C SER A 160 5.62 -2.89 -7.44
N ILE A 161 5.29 -3.94 -6.69
CA ILE A 161 5.66 -4.12 -5.28
C ILE A 161 6.31 -5.48 -5.09
N PHE A 162 7.30 -5.53 -4.21
CA PHE A 162 7.92 -6.76 -3.72
C PHE A 162 8.07 -6.70 -2.20
N LEU A 163 7.74 -7.79 -1.50
CA LEU A 163 7.97 -7.98 -0.07
C LEU A 163 8.47 -9.40 0.18
N ASP A 164 9.44 -9.55 1.07
CA ASP A 164 9.94 -10.82 1.58
C ASP A 164 9.61 -10.89 3.08
N LEU A 165 8.70 -11.80 3.43
CA LEU A 165 8.12 -11.94 4.77
C LEU A 165 8.38 -13.32 5.36
N GLU A 166 8.62 -13.35 6.65
CA GLU A 166 8.65 -14.56 7.48
C GLU A 166 7.65 -14.40 8.64
N PHE A 167 6.98 -15.48 9.01
CA PHE A 167 6.00 -15.49 10.11
C PHE A 167 6.56 -16.28 11.29
N SER A 168 6.34 -15.82 12.53
CA SER A 168 6.80 -16.55 13.72
C SER A 168 6.23 -17.96 13.84
N GLN A 169 5.06 -18.20 13.25
CA GLN A 169 4.42 -19.51 13.25
C GLN A 169 5.11 -20.54 12.33
N ASP A 170 5.97 -20.08 11.43
CA ASP A 170 6.71 -20.90 10.45
C ASP A 170 8.10 -20.30 10.21
N ALA A 171 8.85 -20.21 11.30
CA ALA A 171 10.15 -19.58 11.32
C ALA A 171 11.15 -20.30 10.41
N GLY A 172 11.95 -19.53 9.67
CA GLY A 172 12.88 -20.01 8.65
C GLY A 172 12.28 -20.21 7.26
N TYR A 173 10.96 -20.04 7.09
CA TYR A 173 10.30 -20.08 5.80
C TYR A 173 10.02 -18.66 5.27
N HIS A 174 10.34 -18.41 4.00
CA HIS A 174 10.14 -17.11 3.38
C HIS A 174 8.93 -17.12 2.43
N TYR A 175 8.15 -16.04 2.51
CA TYR A 175 6.97 -15.79 1.69
C TYR A 175 7.23 -14.54 0.86
N LEU A 176 7.39 -14.73 -0.45
CA LEU A 176 7.66 -13.63 -1.38
C LEU A 176 6.36 -13.16 -2.00
N LEU A 177 6.05 -11.88 -1.82
CA LEU A 177 4.89 -11.22 -2.41
C LEU A 177 5.39 -10.33 -3.53
N ALA A 178 5.03 -10.61 -4.77
CA ALA A 178 5.36 -9.78 -5.92
C ALA A 178 4.09 -9.41 -6.68
N GLY A 179 3.98 -8.18 -7.18
CA GLY A 179 2.78 -7.82 -7.90
C GLY A 179 2.74 -6.40 -8.42
N HIS A 180 1.55 -5.93 -8.78
CA HIS A 180 1.33 -4.63 -9.38
C HIS A 180 0.22 -3.83 -8.72
N ARG A 181 0.30 -2.51 -8.87
CA ARG A 181 -0.73 -1.59 -8.40
C ARG A 181 -2.01 -1.80 -9.21
N ASP A 182 -3.13 -1.78 -8.52
CA ASP A 182 -4.44 -1.69 -9.14
C ASP A 182 -4.60 -0.33 -9.85
N SER A 183 -4.89 -0.38 -11.14
CA SER A 183 -5.08 0.82 -11.98
C SER A 183 -6.45 1.46 -11.84
N GLY A 184 -7.43 0.71 -11.31
CA GLY A 184 -8.84 1.09 -11.26
C GLY A 184 -9.59 0.86 -12.57
N PHE A 185 -8.92 0.44 -13.64
CA PHE A 185 -9.56 0.08 -14.91
C PHE A 185 -10.04 -1.38 -14.88
N PRO A 186 -11.30 -1.67 -15.25
CA PRO A 186 -11.84 -3.04 -15.24
C PRO A 186 -11.01 -4.05 -16.04
N GLU A 187 -10.31 -3.59 -17.09
CA GLU A 187 -9.48 -4.42 -17.96
C GLU A 187 -8.20 -4.94 -17.26
N ASP A 188 -7.76 -4.28 -16.19
CA ASP A 188 -6.61 -4.68 -15.37
C ASP A 188 -7.03 -5.33 -14.04
N GLN A 189 -8.33 -5.52 -13.83
CA GLN A 189 -8.87 -6.14 -12.63
C GLN A 189 -8.95 -7.66 -12.82
N HIS A 190 -8.75 -8.37 -11.72
CA HIS A 190 -8.89 -9.81 -11.59
C HIS A 190 -10.00 -10.11 -10.60
#